data_AF-A0A954RIC6-F1
#
_entry.id   AF-A0A954RIC6-F1
#
_cell.length_a   1.000
_cell.length_b   1.000
_cell.length_c   1.000
_cell.angle_alpha   90.00
_cell.angle_beta   90.00
_cell.angle_gamma   90.00
#
_symmetry.space_group_name_H-M   'P 1'
#
loop_
_entity.id
_entity.type
_entity.pdbx_description
1 polymer ?
#
loop_
_entity_poly.entity_id
_entity_poly.type
_entity_poly.pdbx_seq_one_letter_code
_entity_poly.pdbx_strand_id
1 'polypeptide(L)'
;MARSKHSLTSVSRRQFLAATAAGAVCLAAPAIVTADKSGNRTITGQGDYQFEVNHDWAQLPDKYSWQTTHNVAVDRDNNLYVIHEGTADKSDHPSIFVFDAEGRFVRAFGQQFQGGGHGIEVRDEGGEQFL
;
A
#
# COMPACT_ATOMS: atom_id res chain seq x y z
N MET A 1 5.81 51.79 58.86
CA MET A 1 5.95 50.33 58.93
C MET A 1 4.59 49.72 59.28
N ALA A 2 3.84 49.19 58.30
CA ALA A 2 2.75 48.22 58.49
C ALA A 2 2.27 47.74 57.09
N ARG A 3 2.43 46.46 56.79
CA ARG A 3 2.09 45.81 55.51
C ARG A 3 0.60 45.45 55.47
N SER A 4 -0.10 45.84 54.40
CA SER A 4 -1.43 45.31 54.07
C SER A 4 -1.30 43.89 53.51
N LYS A 5 -2.04 42.93 54.07
CA LYS A 5 -2.03 41.51 53.69
C LYS A 5 -3.05 41.30 52.57
N HIS A 6 -2.61 40.83 51.39
CA HIS A 6 -3.51 40.32 50.36
C HIS A 6 -4.10 38.97 50.81
N SER A 7 -5.43 38.87 50.82
CA SER A 7 -6.16 37.62 51.05
C SER A 7 -6.23 36.83 49.74
N LEU A 8 -5.64 35.64 49.70
CA LEU A 8 -5.79 34.70 48.59
C LEU A 8 -7.08 33.90 48.81
N THR A 9 -8.08 34.08 47.94
CA THR A 9 -9.28 33.24 47.91
C THR A 9 -8.89 31.82 47.51
N SER A 10 -8.97 30.87 48.43
CA SER A 10 -8.75 29.45 48.15
C SER A 10 -10.00 28.85 47.51
N VAL A 11 -9.87 28.37 46.27
CA VAL A 11 -10.93 27.59 45.63
C VAL A 11 -11.01 26.24 46.33
N SER A 12 -12.15 25.94 46.94
CA SER A 12 -12.33 24.67 47.64
C SER A 12 -12.61 23.52 46.65
N ARG A 13 -12.18 22.30 46.99
CA ARG A 13 -12.41 21.08 46.19
C ARG A 13 -13.89 20.86 45.82
N ARG A 14 -14.82 21.34 46.67
CA ARG A 14 -16.27 21.28 46.43
C ARG A 14 -16.75 22.28 45.37
N GLN A 15 -16.14 23.46 45.29
CA GLN A 15 -16.44 24.43 44.23
C GLN A 15 -15.89 23.96 42.88
N PHE A 16 -14.74 23.28 42.87
CA PHE A 16 -14.19 22.67 41.65
C PHE A 16 -15.09 21.56 41.09
N LEU A 17 -15.64 20.69 41.96
CA LEU A 17 -16.58 19.64 41.55
C LEU A 17 -17.95 20.18 41.13
N ALA A 18 -18.41 21.30 41.70
CA ALA A 18 -19.66 21.93 41.28
C ALA A 18 -19.56 22.58 39.89
N ALA A 19 -18.38 23.10 39.53
CA ALA A 19 -18.15 23.75 38.24
C ALA A 19 -18.08 22.77 37.05
N THR A 20 -17.83 21.48 37.28
CA THR A 20 -17.81 20.47 36.20
C THR A 20 -19.19 19.94 35.83
N ALA A 21 -20.22 20.16 36.65
CA ALA A 21 -21.57 19.65 36.40
C ALA A 21 -22.39 20.51 35.41
N ALA A 22 -22.03 21.78 35.21
CA ALA A 22 -22.79 22.70 34.35
C ALA A 22 -22.32 22.75 32.88
N GLY A 23 -21.23 22.05 32.52
CA GLY A 23 -20.64 22.07 31.17
C GLY A 23 -20.98 20.86 30.28
N ALA A 24 -21.78 19.91 30.76
CA ALA A 24 -21.94 18.59 30.14
C ALA A 24 -23.26 18.42 29.35
N VAL A 25 -23.71 19.44 28.63
CA VAL A 25 -24.90 19.34 27.76
C VAL A 25 -24.52 19.74 26.34
N CYS A 26 -23.74 18.90 25.64
CA CYS A 26 -23.61 18.90 24.16
C CYS A 26 -22.83 17.70 23.57
N LEU A 27 -22.50 16.64 24.33
CA LEU A 27 -21.69 15.51 23.82
C LEU A 27 -22.46 14.19 23.68
N ALA A 28 -23.80 14.20 23.73
CA ALA A 28 -24.62 13.00 23.74
C ALA A 28 -25.01 12.45 22.36
N ALA A 29 -24.22 12.72 21.33
CA ALA A 29 -24.15 11.82 20.19
C ALA A 29 -22.71 11.30 20.16
N PRO A 30 -22.46 9.97 20.29
CA PRO A 30 -21.19 9.47 19.86
C PRO A 30 -21.09 9.87 18.39
N ALA A 31 -20.12 10.72 18.05
CA ALA A 31 -19.60 10.73 16.71
C ALA A 31 -19.02 9.33 16.54
N ILE A 32 -19.85 8.38 16.14
CA ILE A 32 -19.39 7.12 15.61
C ILE A 32 -18.74 7.53 14.29
N VAL A 33 -17.49 7.95 14.39
CA VAL A 33 -16.55 7.85 13.30
C VAL A 33 -16.44 6.35 13.09
N THR A 34 -17.33 5.80 12.28
CA THR A 34 -17.12 4.49 11.70
C THR A 34 -15.88 4.65 10.85
N ALA A 35 -14.71 4.39 11.44
CA ALA A 35 -13.55 4.06 10.63
C ALA A 35 -14.03 2.96 9.69
N ASP A 36 -13.97 3.23 8.39
CA ASP A 36 -14.34 2.26 7.38
C ASP A 36 -13.47 1.02 7.62
N LYS A 37 -14.11 -0.02 8.15
CA LYS A 37 -13.53 -1.35 8.38
C LYS A 37 -13.83 -2.27 7.21
N SER A 38 -14.29 -1.74 6.07
CA SER A 38 -14.23 -2.49 4.82
C SER A 38 -12.75 -2.77 4.56
N GLY A 39 -12.37 -4.03 4.68
CA GLY A 39 -11.00 -4.43 4.45
C GLY A 39 -10.55 -3.95 3.07
N ASN A 40 -9.42 -3.27 3.05
CA ASN A 40 -8.45 -3.27 1.95
C ASN A 40 -8.66 -2.34 0.74
N ARG A 41 -9.51 -1.33 0.78
CA ARG A 41 -9.53 -0.33 -0.31
C ARG A 41 -8.49 0.76 -0.09
N THR A 42 -7.29 0.54 -0.62
CA THR A 42 -6.26 1.58 -0.68
C THR A 42 -6.59 2.51 -1.85
N ILE A 43 -7.05 3.72 -1.56
CA ILE A 43 -7.29 4.75 -2.59
C ILE A 43 -6.07 5.67 -2.68
N THR A 44 -5.59 5.91 -3.89
CA THR A 44 -4.55 6.90 -4.21
C THR A 44 -5.11 8.01 -5.11
N GLY A 45 -4.44 9.15 -5.17
CA GLY A 45 -4.90 10.34 -5.90
C GLY A 45 -5.76 11.30 -5.06
N GLN A 46 -6.27 12.36 -5.68
CA GLN A 46 -7.01 13.45 -5.03
C GLN A 46 -8.04 14.09 -5.97
N GLY A 47 -9.07 14.73 -5.40
CA GLY A 47 -10.12 15.40 -6.17
C GLY A 47 -10.87 14.43 -7.08
N ASP A 48 -10.98 14.78 -8.36
CA ASP A 48 -11.66 13.97 -9.38
C ASP A 48 -10.84 12.77 -9.86
N TYR A 49 -9.56 12.68 -9.50
CA TYR A 49 -8.64 11.62 -9.93
C TYR A 49 -8.24 10.75 -8.75
N GLN A 50 -9.10 9.79 -8.43
CA GLN A 50 -8.88 8.80 -7.38
C GLN A 50 -8.89 7.39 -7.98
N PHE A 51 -7.95 6.55 -7.56
CA PHE A 51 -7.74 5.21 -8.08
C PHE A 51 -7.69 4.21 -6.93
N GLU A 52 -8.39 3.09 -7.08
CA GLU A 52 -8.32 1.97 -6.14
C GLU A 52 -7.13 1.08 -6.49
N VAL A 53 -6.29 0.79 -5.50
CA VAL A 53 -5.16 -0.13 -5.64
C VAL A 53 -5.67 -1.56 -5.46
N ASN A 54 -5.49 -2.39 -6.49
CA ASN A 54 -5.67 -3.83 -6.41
C ASN A 54 -4.31 -4.49 -6.09
N HIS A 55 -4.03 -4.70 -4.79
CA HIS A 55 -2.75 -5.25 -4.33
C HIS A 55 -2.49 -6.68 -4.80
N ASP A 56 -3.53 -7.50 -4.92
CA ASP A 56 -3.44 -8.92 -5.21
C ASP A 56 -3.83 -9.24 -6.67
N TRP A 57 -3.57 -8.33 -7.62
CA TRP A 57 -3.93 -8.56 -9.01
C TRP A 57 -3.14 -9.75 -9.62
N ALA A 58 -1.82 -9.81 -9.40
CA ALA A 58 -0.98 -10.88 -9.95
C ALA A 58 -1.11 -12.19 -9.16
N GLN A 59 -1.69 -13.21 -9.79
CA GLN A 59 -1.95 -14.52 -9.20
C GLN A 59 -0.80 -15.48 -9.48
N LEU A 60 0.18 -15.55 -8.57
CA LEU A 60 1.35 -16.42 -8.70
C LEU A 60 1.04 -17.86 -8.21
N PRO A 61 1.39 -18.92 -8.96
CA PRO A 61 1.24 -20.30 -8.49
C PRO A 61 2.19 -20.64 -7.34
N ASP A 62 1.74 -21.49 -6.41
CA ASP A 62 2.47 -21.90 -5.18
C ASP A 62 3.90 -22.42 -5.40
N LYS A 63 4.20 -22.97 -6.58
CA LYS A 63 5.53 -23.49 -6.92
C LYS A 63 6.57 -22.39 -7.15
N TYR A 64 6.15 -21.14 -7.30
CA TYR A 64 7.02 -20.00 -7.55
C TYR A 64 6.98 -19.03 -6.37
N SER A 65 8.09 -18.33 -6.19
CA SER A 65 8.20 -17.23 -5.23
C SER A 65 8.68 -15.99 -5.96
N TRP A 66 8.17 -14.82 -5.56
CA TRP A 66 8.75 -13.55 -5.98
C TRP A 66 10.22 -13.47 -5.52
N GLN A 67 11.08 -12.96 -6.42
CA GLN A 67 12.46 -12.55 -6.12
C GLN A 67 12.57 -11.03 -6.25
N THR A 68 13.78 -10.46 -6.14
CA THR A 68 14.00 -9.02 -6.38
C THR A 68 13.59 -8.65 -7.80
N THR A 69 12.50 -7.91 -7.95
CA THR A 69 11.99 -7.39 -9.23
C THR A 69 12.70 -6.11 -9.60
N HIS A 70 13.18 -6.00 -10.85
CA HIS A 70 13.85 -4.79 -11.35
C HIS A 70 13.05 -4.03 -12.40
N ASN A 71 12.28 -4.73 -13.22
CA ASN A 71 11.62 -4.10 -14.35
C ASN A 71 10.39 -4.88 -14.81
N VAL A 72 9.53 -4.22 -15.57
CA VAL A 72 8.35 -4.80 -16.20
C VAL A 72 8.18 -4.29 -17.62
N ALA A 73 7.60 -5.11 -18.49
CA ALA A 73 7.19 -4.72 -19.83
C ALA A 73 5.78 -5.26 -20.13
N VAL A 74 5.06 -4.60 -21.05
CA VAL A 74 3.70 -5.01 -21.45
C VAL A 74 3.68 -5.16 -22.96
N ASP A 75 3.18 -6.29 -23.45
CA ASP A 75 3.02 -6.54 -24.89
C ASP A 75 1.66 -6.03 -25.41
N ARG A 76 1.48 -6.06 -26.73
CA ARG A 76 0.25 -5.62 -27.42
C ARG A 76 -1.00 -6.42 -27.03
N ASP A 77 -0.84 -7.61 -26.48
CA ASP A 77 -1.94 -8.45 -25.99
C ASP A 77 -2.23 -8.21 -24.50
N ASN A 78 -1.61 -7.18 -23.91
CA ASN A 78 -1.66 -6.81 -22.49
C ASN A 78 -1.09 -7.88 -21.54
N ASN A 79 -0.16 -8.71 -22.01
CA ASN A 79 0.58 -9.55 -21.07
C ASN A 79 1.65 -8.73 -20.36
N LEU A 80 1.69 -8.81 -19.03
CA LEU A 80 2.71 -8.24 -18.18
C LEU A 80 3.88 -9.22 -18.02
N TYR A 81 5.07 -8.79 -18.38
CA TYR A 81 6.34 -9.47 -18.15
C TYR A 81 7.02 -8.85 -16.95
N VAL A 82 7.39 -9.66 -15.96
CA VAL A 82 8.11 -9.21 -14.77
C VAL A 82 9.47 -9.91 -14.72
N ILE A 83 10.56 -9.14 -14.75
CA ILE A 83 11.93 -9.67 -14.63
C ILE A 83 12.45 -9.54 -13.20
N HIS A 84 13.09 -10.62 -12.76
CA HIS A 84 13.78 -10.74 -11.50
C HIS A 84 15.29 -10.77 -11.73
N GLU A 85 16.05 -10.14 -10.82
CA GLU A 85 17.49 -10.35 -10.76
C GLU A 85 17.80 -11.81 -10.46
N GLY A 86 17.03 -12.38 -9.52
CA GLY A 86 17.26 -13.70 -9.00
C GLY A 86 18.55 -13.80 -8.19
N THR A 87 18.99 -15.03 -7.94
CA THR A 87 20.24 -15.31 -7.23
C THR A 87 20.94 -16.49 -7.89
N ALA A 88 22.27 -16.44 -7.98
CA ALA A 88 23.05 -17.43 -8.73
C ALA A 88 22.93 -18.87 -8.18
N ASP A 89 22.52 -19.03 -6.91
CA ASP A 89 22.26 -20.32 -6.25
C ASP A 89 20.90 -20.94 -6.61
N LYS A 90 20.01 -20.20 -7.29
CA LYS A 90 18.67 -20.65 -7.71
C LYS A 90 18.58 -20.87 -9.22
N SER A 91 19.54 -21.59 -9.80
CA SER A 91 19.68 -21.79 -11.26
C SER A 91 18.46 -22.37 -11.97
N ASP A 92 17.57 -23.07 -11.26
CA ASP A 92 16.35 -23.66 -11.83
C ASP A 92 15.12 -22.76 -11.68
N HIS A 93 15.23 -21.66 -10.93
CA HIS A 93 14.14 -20.70 -10.77
C HIS A 93 14.04 -19.80 -12.02
N PRO A 94 12.86 -19.62 -12.63
CA PRO A 94 12.71 -18.69 -13.75
C PRO A 94 12.93 -17.24 -13.29
N SER A 95 13.58 -16.43 -14.13
CA SER A 95 13.73 -15.00 -13.85
C SER A 95 12.61 -14.15 -14.46
N ILE A 96 11.81 -14.67 -15.38
CA ILE A 96 10.74 -13.93 -16.05
C ILE A 96 9.40 -14.60 -15.79
N PHE A 97 8.44 -13.86 -15.22
CA PHE A 97 7.05 -14.28 -15.07
C PHE A 97 6.15 -13.49 -16.03
N VAL A 98 5.15 -14.17 -16.60
CA VAL A 98 4.19 -13.57 -17.52
C VAL A 98 2.77 -13.73 -16.97
N PHE A 99 2.03 -12.64 -16.93
CA PHE A 99 0.63 -12.59 -16.52
C PHE A 99 -0.22 -11.98 -17.64
N ASP A 100 -1.48 -12.38 -17.76
CA ASP A 100 -2.42 -11.72 -18.67
C ASP A 100 -3.02 -10.45 -18.06
N ALA A 101 -3.91 -9.78 -18.79
CA ALA A 101 -4.57 -8.54 -18.37
C ALA A 101 -5.43 -8.68 -17.10
N GLU A 102 -5.86 -9.90 -16.78
CA GLU A 102 -6.62 -10.19 -15.55
C GLU A 102 -5.71 -10.63 -14.38
N GLY A 103 -4.39 -10.65 -14.60
CA GLY A 103 -3.39 -11.01 -13.59
C GLY A 103 -3.23 -12.52 -13.41
N ARG A 104 -3.77 -13.34 -14.31
CA ARG A 104 -3.59 -14.79 -14.26
C ARG A 104 -2.21 -15.15 -14.78
N PHE A 105 -1.53 -16.05 -14.08
CA PHE A 105 -0.24 -16.56 -14.52
C PHE A 105 -0.36 -17.33 -15.85
N VAL A 106 0.43 -16.91 -16.83
CA VAL A 106 0.48 -17.52 -18.17
C VAL A 106 1.65 -18.51 -18.26
N ARG A 107 2.87 -18.04 -17.98
CA ARG A 107 4.10 -18.84 -18.08
C ARG A 107 5.27 -18.20 -17.33
N ALA A 108 6.33 -18.97 -17.17
CA ALA A 108 7.61 -18.49 -16.64
C ALA A 108 8.79 -19.11 -17.42
N PHE A 109 9.87 -18.34 -17.59
CA PHE A 109 11.08 -18.76 -18.28
C PHE A 109 12.29 -17.88 -17.88
N GLY A 110 13.43 -18.05 -18.54
CA GLY A 110 14.58 -17.15 -18.36
C GLY A 110 15.49 -17.50 -17.20
N GLN A 111 15.57 -18.77 -16.81
CA GLN A 111 16.44 -19.24 -15.72
C GLN A 111 17.93 -18.90 -15.94
N GLN A 112 18.36 -18.75 -17.19
CA GLN A 112 19.72 -18.30 -17.53
C GLN A 112 20.05 -16.87 -17.05
N PHE A 113 19.06 -16.10 -16.61
CA PHE A 113 19.23 -14.73 -16.11
C PHE A 113 19.29 -14.64 -14.58
N GLN A 114 19.32 -15.76 -13.86
CA GLN A 114 19.46 -15.77 -12.40
C GLN A 114 20.79 -15.16 -11.97
N GLY A 115 20.73 -14.20 -11.05
CA GLY A 115 21.86 -13.41 -10.56
C GLY A 115 22.25 -12.22 -11.45
N GLY A 116 21.41 -11.80 -12.40
CA GLY A 116 21.77 -10.71 -13.33
C GLY A 116 20.64 -10.00 -14.08
N GLY A 117 19.38 -10.45 -13.98
CA GLY A 117 18.26 -9.77 -14.65
C GLY A 117 18.06 -8.32 -14.15
N HIS A 118 18.12 -7.33 -15.05
CA HIS A 118 18.01 -5.90 -14.70
C HIS A 118 16.98 -5.13 -15.53
N GLY A 119 16.74 -5.54 -16.78
CA GLY A 119 15.86 -4.83 -17.69
C GLY A 119 15.14 -5.79 -18.62
N ILE A 120 13.94 -5.41 -19.05
CA ILE A 120 13.13 -6.14 -20.02
C ILE A 120 12.35 -5.12 -20.84
N GLU A 121 12.29 -5.30 -22.16
CA GLU A 121 11.58 -4.38 -23.06
C GLU A 121 10.80 -5.22 -24.06
N VAL A 122 9.57 -4.82 -24.36
CA VAL A 122 8.87 -5.34 -25.53
C VAL A 122 9.07 -4.35 -26.67
N ARG A 123 9.64 -4.81 -27.78
CA ARG A 123 9.84 -4.00 -28.98
C ARG A 123 9.01 -4.54 -30.14
N ASP A 124 8.33 -3.63 -30.83
CA ASP A 124 7.65 -3.92 -32.10
C ASP A 124 8.59 -3.58 -33.26
N GLU A 125 8.94 -4.58 -34.07
CA GLU A 125 9.70 -4.40 -35.29
C GLU A 125 8.88 -4.94 -36.48
N GLY A 126 8.27 -4.02 -37.25
CA GLY A 126 7.52 -4.38 -38.45
C GLY A 126 6.24 -5.19 -38.19
N GLY A 127 5.65 -5.07 -37.00
CA GLY A 127 4.44 -5.78 -36.57
C GLY A 127 4.72 -7.03 -35.71
N GLU A 128 5.97 -7.48 -35.66
CA GLU A 128 6.40 -8.59 -34.81
C GLU A 128 6.93 -8.06 -33.47
N GLN A 129 6.55 -8.72 -32.36
CA GLN A 129 7.00 -8.33 -31.02
C GLN A 129 8.19 -9.18 -30.59
N PHE A 130 9.23 -8.51 -30.11
CA PHE A 130 10.42 -9.09 -29.51
C PHE A 130 10.50 -8.72 -28.04
N LEU A 131 11.10 -9.60 -27.26
CA LEU A 131 11.38 -9.43 -25.84
C LEU A 131 12.89 -9.43 -25.61
#